data_AF-D8M1D8-F1
#
_entry.id   AF-D8M1D8-F1
#
_cell.length_a   1.000
_cell.length_b   1.000
_cell.length_c   1.000
_cell.angle_alpha   90.00
_cell.angle_beta   90.00
_cell.angle_gamma   90.00
#
_symmetry.space_group_name_H-M   'P 1'
#
loop_
_entity.id
_entity.type
_entity.pdbx_description
1 polymer ?
#
loop_
_entity_poly.entity_id
_entity_poly.type
_entity_poly.pdbx_seq_one_letter_code
_entity_poly.pdbx_strand_id
1 'polypeptide(L)'
;MVEVMQELNTWIDEIPPLVQPSRFGNKAFRIWFDRLCNNSASLVEKIVGAENFEKCKELSGYLEDSFGNSQRVDYGTGHETTFFVFLCCLYKALVLQRSELPATILLVFPAYLKVCRHLQTVYWLEPAGSHGVWCLDDYQLLPFVFGSAQLIGNESIGPKSILNKEVVDANSTEYMYLEAIKFICIVRVGKELYRRRKRGRCRDTVPFCIRSRR
;
A
#
# COMPACT_ATOMS: atom_id res chain seq x y z
N MET A 1 15.92 1.48 5.60
CA MET A 1 14.49 1.10 5.40
C MET A 1 13.85 1.77 4.20
N VAL A 2 13.86 3.10 4.06
CA VAL A 2 13.28 3.78 2.88
C VAL A 2 13.93 3.30 1.58
N GLU A 3 15.26 3.16 1.56
CA GLU A 3 16.01 2.61 0.43
C GLU A 3 15.59 1.18 0.07
N VAL A 4 15.34 0.32 1.06
CA VAL A 4 14.80 -1.03 0.83
C VAL A 4 13.42 -0.96 0.16
N MET A 5 12.55 -0.05 0.59
CA MET A 5 11.25 0.15 -0.07
C MET A 5 11.40 0.68 -1.51
N GLN A 6 12.39 1.53 -1.76
CA GLN A 6 12.70 2.02 -3.10
C GLN A 6 13.21 0.89 -4.00
N GLU A 7 14.13 0.05 -3.51
CA GLU A 7 14.64 -1.12 -4.21
C GLU A 7 13.51 -2.11 -4.56
N LEU A 8 12.61 -2.39 -3.60
CA LEU A 8 11.43 -3.22 -3.87
C LEU A 8 10.52 -2.61 -4.93
N ASN A 9 10.40 -1.28 -4.95
CA ASN A 9 9.62 -0.57 -5.97
C ASN A 9 10.26 -0.66 -7.36
N THR A 10 11.59 -0.55 -7.49
CA THR A 10 12.27 -0.64 -8.80
C THR A 10 12.15 -2.03 -9.41
N TRP A 11 12.11 -3.08 -8.59
CA TRP A 11 11.87 -4.44 -9.09
C TRP A 11 10.53 -4.59 -9.80
N ILE A 12 9.54 -3.75 -9.52
CA ILE A 12 8.25 -3.75 -10.20
C ILE A 12 8.42 -3.23 -11.64
N ASP A 13 9.25 -2.20 -11.83
CA ASP A 13 9.57 -1.66 -13.16
C ASP A 13 10.39 -2.66 -13.98
N GLU A 14 11.28 -3.41 -13.32
CA GLU A 14 12.11 -4.45 -13.94
C GLU A 14 11.32 -5.71 -14.34
N ILE A 15 10.13 -5.92 -13.76
CA ILE A 15 9.32 -7.13 -13.95
C ILE A 15 7.97 -6.70 -14.56
N PRO A 16 7.90 -6.49 -15.89
CA PRO A 16 6.66 -6.03 -16.50
C PRO A 16 5.55 -7.09 -16.42
N PRO A 17 4.26 -6.66 -16.44
CA PRO A 17 3.13 -7.58 -16.45
C PRO A 17 3.19 -8.57 -17.62
N LEU A 18 2.93 -9.85 -17.34
CA LEU A 18 2.87 -10.86 -18.40
C LEU A 18 1.60 -10.69 -19.23
N VAL A 19 1.72 -10.93 -20.53
CA VAL A 19 0.54 -11.07 -21.41
C VAL A 19 -0.18 -12.36 -21.01
N GLN A 20 -1.39 -12.23 -20.47
CA GLN A 20 -2.19 -13.36 -20.03
C GLN A 20 -3.66 -13.20 -20.45
N PRO A 21 -4.37 -14.30 -20.73
CA PRO A 21 -5.80 -14.26 -21.06
C PRO A 21 -6.68 -13.96 -19.84
N SER A 22 -6.18 -14.21 -18.63
CA SER A 22 -6.90 -13.97 -17.38
C SER A 22 -6.95 -12.48 -17.04
N ARG A 23 -8.13 -12.02 -16.62
CA ARG A 23 -8.37 -10.66 -16.12
C ARG A 23 -8.10 -10.49 -14.61
N PHE A 24 -7.86 -11.60 -13.92
CA PHE A 24 -7.50 -11.62 -12.50
C PHE A 24 -5.98 -11.45 -12.34
N GLY A 25 -5.49 -11.42 -11.11
CA GLY A 25 -4.10 -11.06 -10.78
C GLY A 25 -3.04 -11.54 -11.79
N ASN A 26 -2.13 -10.64 -12.15
CA ASN A 26 -1.08 -10.89 -13.12
C ASN A 26 -0.01 -11.83 -12.53
N LYS A 27 0.30 -12.90 -13.26
CA LYS A 27 1.29 -13.90 -12.81
C LYS A 27 2.72 -13.36 -12.67
N ALA A 28 3.05 -12.22 -13.28
CA ALA A 28 4.31 -11.52 -13.06
C ALA A 28 4.55 -11.20 -11.57
N PHE A 29 3.49 -11.02 -10.77
CA PHE A 29 3.60 -10.84 -9.33
C PHE A 29 4.36 -11.98 -8.66
N ARG A 30 4.21 -13.22 -9.15
CA ARG A 30 4.92 -14.38 -8.59
C ARG A 30 6.43 -14.26 -8.79
N ILE A 31 6.86 -13.74 -9.94
CA ILE A 31 8.28 -13.50 -10.24
C ILE A 31 8.85 -12.45 -9.29
N TRP A 32 8.10 -11.36 -9.07
CA TRP A 32 8.46 -10.33 -8.10
C TRP A 32 8.51 -10.88 -6.67
N PHE A 33 7.52 -11.67 -6.27
CA PHE A 33 7.43 -12.27 -4.95
C PHE A 33 8.54 -13.30 -4.70
N ASP A 34 8.86 -14.14 -5.69
CA ASP A 34 9.96 -15.10 -5.60
C ASP A 34 11.31 -14.35 -5.47
N ARG A 35 11.48 -13.22 -6.15
CA ARG A 35 12.66 -12.35 -5.97
C ARG A 35 12.71 -11.77 -4.55
N LEU A 36 11.59 -11.35 -3.99
CA LEU A 36 11.49 -10.94 -2.58
C LEU A 36 11.95 -12.05 -1.64
N CYS A 37 11.38 -13.25 -1.72
CA CYS A 37 11.75 -14.38 -0.85
C CYS A 37 13.23 -14.77 -1.00
N ASN A 38 13.79 -14.71 -2.21
CA ASN A 38 15.20 -15.03 -2.44
C ASN A 38 16.18 -13.98 -1.89
N ASN A 39 15.71 -12.76 -1.64
CA ASN A 39 16.56 -11.63 -1.21
C ASN A 39 16.17 -11.07 0.17
N SER A 40 15.12 -11.59 0.81
CA SER A 40 14.54 -11.07 2.06
C SER A 40 15.59 -10.96 3.18
N ALA A 41 16.41 -11.99 3.36
CA ALA A 41 17.50 -11.99 4.34
C ALA A 41 18.49 -10.84 4.12
N SER A 42 18.91 -10.61 2.87
CA SER A 42 19.82 -9.51 2.53
C SER A 42 19.16 -8.14 2.70
N LEU A 43 17.88 -8.01 2.35
CA LEU A 43 17.11 -6.77 2.56
C LEU A 43 16.97 -6.44 4.05
N VAL A 44 16.72 -7.44 4.89
CA VAL A 44 16.65 -7.28 6.34
C VAL A 44 18.02 -6.97 6.92
N GLU A 45 19.08 -7.61 6.44
CA GLU A 45 20.46 -7.31 6.84
C GLU A 45 20.83 -5.84 6.61
N LYS A 46 20.43 -5.25 5.47
CA LYS A 46 20.56 -3.80 5.19
C LYS A 46 19.84 -2.91 6.22
N ILE A 47 18.85 -3.44 6.96
CA ILE A 47 18.10 -2.72 7.98
C ILE A 47 18.70 -2.91 9.37
N VAL A 48 19.07 -4.14 9.73
CA VAL A 48 19.48 -4.49 11.10
C VAL A 48 20.99 -4.47 11.32
N GLY A 49 21.79 -4.37 10.25
CA GLY A 49 23.25 -4.50 10.31
C GLY A 49 23.71 -5.96 10.26
N ALA A 50 24.86 -6.21 9.64
CA ALA A 50 25.42 -7.55 9.45
C ALA A 50 25.73 -8.28 10.77
N GLU A 51 25.95 -7.53 11.84
CA GLU A 51 26.19 -8.03 13.20
C GLU A 51 24.96 -8.66 13.86
N ASN A 52 23.77 -8.52 13.26
CA ASN A 52 22.49 -8.99 13.80
C ASN A 52 21.89 -10.17 13.00
N PHE A 53 22.72 -11.02 12.39
CA PHE A 53 22.31 -12.11 11.48
C PHE A 53 21.22 -13.03 12.04
N GLU A 54 21.27 -13.40 13.32
CA GLU A 54 20.26 -14.27 13.95
C GLU A 54 18.84 -13.66 13.92
N LYS A 55 18.75 -12.31 13.98
CA LYS A 55 17.47 -11.60 13.87
C LYS A 55 16.93 -11.61 12.44
N CYS A 56 17.81 -11.73 11.43
CA CYS A 56 17.42 -11.66 10.02
C CYS A 56 16.46 -12.79 9.63
N LYS A 57 16.65 -14.01 10.16
CA LYS A 57 15.84 -15.17 9.78
C LYS A 57 14.36 -14.99 10.17
N GLU A 58 14.09 -14.55 11.39
CA GLU A 58 12.72 -14.33 11.87
C GLU A 58 12.09 -13.10 11.18
N LEU A 59 12.84 -12.00 11.09
CA LEU A 59 12.37 -10.74 10.51
C LEU A 59 12.08 -10.85 9.00
N SER A 60 12.78 -11.73 8.28
CA SER A 60 12.56 -11.96 6.85
C SER A 60 11.17 -12.51 6.58
N GLY A 61 10.67 -13.43 7.40
CA GLY A 61 9.33 -13.98 7.25
C GLY A 61 8.24 -12.91 7.34
N TYR A 62 8.35 -11.97 8.29
CA TYR A 62 7.41 -10.86 8.37
C TYR A 62 7.51 -9.94 7.14
N LEU A 63 8.72 -9.68 6.62
CA LEU A 63 8.89 -8.86 5.42
C LEU A 63 8.28 -9.54 4.19
N GLU A 64 8.47 -10.85 4.02
CA GLU A 64 7.92 -11.63 2.91
C GLU A 64 6.39 -11.60 2.89
N ASP A 65 5.77 -11.80 4.06
CA ASP A 65 4.30 -11.81 4.21
C ASP A 65 3.67 -10.40 4.18
N SER A 66 4.46 -9.34 4.03
CA SER A 66 3.97 -7.95 4.03
C SER A 66 3.40 -7.47 2.71
N PHE A 67 3.59 -8.19 1.59
CA PHE A 67 3.32 -7.66 0.24
C PHE A 67 2.25 -8.43 -0.55
N GLY A 68 1.59 -9.41 0.05
CA GLY A 68 0.49 -10.16 -0.56
C GLY A 68 0.75 -11.67 -0.57
N ASN A 69 -0.07 -12.41 -1.31
CA ASN A 69 0.08 -13.85 -1.47
C ASN A 69 0.37 -14.24 -2.93
N SER A 70 1.51 -14.85 -3.20
CA SER A 70 1.93 -15.25 -4.56
C SER A 70 0.97 -16.22 -5.26
N GLN A 71 0.36 -17.15 -4.51
CA GLN A 71 -0.53 -18.14 -5.10
C GLN A 71 -1.87 -17.51 -5.52
N ARG A 72 -2.50 -16.78 -4.61
CA ARG A 72 -3.78 -16.11 -4.83
C ARG A 72 -3.67 -14.81 -5.63
N VAL A 73 -2.48 -14.23 -5.70
CA VAL A 73 -2.20 -12.93 -6.33
C VAL A 73 -3.13 -11.85 -5.76
N ASP A 74 -3.20 -11.83 -4.43
CA ASP A 74 -4.03 -10.93 -3.65
C ASP A 74 -3.23 -10.18 -2.58
N TYR A 75 -3.81 -9.09 -2.08
CA TYR A 75 -3.28 -8.27 -0.99
C TYR A 75 -4.42 -7.71 -0.17
N GLY A 76 -4.22 -7.48 1.13
CA GLY A 76 -5.21 -6.86 2.00
C GLY A 76 -4.64 -6.48 3.36
N THR A 77 -5.52 -6.10 4.27
CA THR A 77 -5.18 -5.55 5.60
C THR A 77 -4.38 -6.51 6.48
N GLY A 78 -4.48 -7.83 6.25
CA GLY A 78 -3.64 -8.81 6.92
C GLY A 78 -2.15 -8.61 6.60
N HIS A 79 -1.81 -8.40 5.32
CA HIS A 79 -0.45 -8.15 4.87
C HIS A 79 0.07 -6.78 5.33
N GLU A 80 -0.80 -5.75 5.31
CA GLU A 80 -0.53 -4.45 5.91
C GLU A 80 -0.19 -4.58 7.41
N THR A 81 -0.97 -5.38 8.14
CA THR A 81 -0.76 -5.65 9.56
C THR A 81 0.56 -6.37 9.77
N THR A 82 0.92 -7.34 8.93
CA THR A 82 2.22 -8.02 8.99
C THR A 82 3.37 -7.03 8.85
N PHE A 83 3.27 -6.05 7.94
CA PHE A 83 4.29 -5.02 7.82
C PHE A 83 4.39 -4.15 9.07
N PHE A 84 3.26 -3.80 9.68
CA PHE A 84 3.25 -3.08 10.94
C PHE A 84 3.85 -3.90 12.09
N VAL A 85 3.62 -5.22 12.12
CA VAL A 85 4.26 -6.14 13.05
C VAL A 85 5.77 -6.22 12.80
N PHE A 86 6.22 -6.24 11.54
CA PHE A 86 7.65 -6.16 11.21
C PHE A 86 8.30 -4.91 11.83
N LEU A 87 7.67 -3.74 11.73
CA LEU A 87 8.15 -2.52 12.38
C LEU A 87 8.16 -2.63 13.92
N CYS A 88 7.13 -3.25 14.50
CA CYS A 88 7.09 -3.55 15.95
C CYS A 88 8.25 -4.48 16.37
N CYS A 89 8.55 -5.50 15.58
CA CYS A 89 9.66 -6.43 15.83
C CYS A 89 11.00 -5.70 15.79
N LEU A 90 11.22 -4.79 14.83
CA LEU A 90 12.43 -3.95 14.79
C LEU A 90 12.58 -3.08 16.04
N TYR A 91 11.49 -2.50 16.54
CA TYR A 91 11.51 -1.75 17.81
C TYR A 91 11.81 -2.66 19.02
N LYS A 92 11.17 -3.84 19.08
CA LYS A 92 11.38 -4.82 20.16
C LYS A 92 12.79 -5.41 20.16
N ALA A 93 13.39 -5.57 18.98
CA ALA A 93 14.75 -6.03 18.78
C ALA A 93 15.82 -4.94 18.98
N LEU A 94 15.39 -3.74 19.42
CA LEU A 94 16.23 -2.55 19.65
C LEU A 94 16.98 -2.04 18.41
N VAL A 95 16.48 -2.38 17.21
CA VAL A 95 16.95 -1.81 15.95
C VAL A 95 16.38 -0.41 15.77
N LEU A 96 15.13 -0.20 16.17
CA LEU A 96 14.51 1.13 16.21
C LEU A 96 14.47 1.65 17.64
N GLN A 97 14.81 2.92 17.79
CA GLN A 97 14.67 3.67 19.02
C GLN A 97 13.33 4.40 19.08
N ARG A 98 12.92 4.76 20.30
CA ARG A 98 11.64 5.47 20.53
C ARG A 98 11.59 6.83 19.80
N SER A 99 12.72 7.51 19.69
CA SER A 99 12.87 8.77 18.96
C SER A 99 12.58 8.64 17.45
N GLU A 100 12.72 7.46 16.89
CA GLU A 100 12.59 7.19 15.45
C GLU A 100 11.17 6.79 15.05
N LEU A 101 10.30 6.44 16.01
CA LEU A 101 8.93 5.98 15.72
C LEU A 101 8.11 6.95 14.85
N PRO A 102 8.15 8.28 15.07
CA PRO A 102 7.45 9.21 14.19
C PRO A 102 7.99 9.16 12.75
N ALA A 103 9.32 9.10 12.57
CA ALA A 103 9.94 9.01 11.25
C ALA A 103 9.61 7.67 10.56
N THR A 104 9.54 6.57 11.32
CA THR A 104 9.10 5.28 10.80
C THR A 104 7.70 5.35 10.21
N ILE A 105 6.75 5.97 10.91
CA ILE A 105 5.37 6.11 10.41
C ILE A 105 5.26 7.17 9.31
N LEU A 106 6.02 8.25 9.35
CA LEU A 106 5.89 9.36 8.40
C LEU A 106 6.75 9.23 7.14
N LEU A 107 7.76 8.37 7.13
CA LEU A 107 8.68 8.17 5.99
C LEU A 107 8.67 6.73 5.47
N VAL A 108 8.80 5.74 6.36
CA VAL A 108 8.89 4.33 5.95
C VAL A 108 7.51 3.80 5.55
N PHE A 109 6.47 4.09 6.33
CA PHE A 109 5.13 3.59 6.01
C PHE A 109 4.57 4.17 4.69
N PRO A 110 4.72 5.47 4.34
CA PRO A 110 4.41 5.97 3.00
C PRO A 110 5.21 5.31 1.88
N ALA A 111 6.50 5.00 2.12
CA ALA A 111 7.31 4.30 1.14
C ALA A 111 6.78 2.87 0.90
N TYR A 112 6.38 2.17 1.97
CA TYR A 112 5.69 0.88 1.88
C TYR A 112 4.37 0.98 1.09
N LEU A 113 3.52 1.97 1.41
CA LEU A 113 2.25 2.17 0.69
C LEU A 113 2.46 2.43 -0.80
N LYS A 114 3.53 3.15 -1.18
CA LYS A 114 3.89 3.35 -2.59
C LYS A 114 4.18 2.02 -3.29
N VAL A 115 4.98 1.14 -2.67
CA VAL A 115 5.24 -0.21 -3.20
C VAL A 115 3.93 -0.99 -3.34
N CYS A 116 3.09 -1.03 -2.30
CA CYS A 116 1.83 -1.76 -2.33
C CYS A 116 0.89 -1.27 -3.44
N ARG A 117 0.74 0.05 -3.60
CA ARG A 117 -0.10 0.62 -4.67
C ARG A 117 0.47 0.34 -6.06
N HIS A 118 1.79 0.35 -6.19
CA HIS A 118 2.44 0.01 -7.44
C HIS A 118 2.19 -1.46 -7.80
N LEU A 119 2.36 -2.39 -6.85
CA LEU A 119 2.01 -3.81 -7.02
C LEU A 119 0.53 -4.01 -7.38
N GLN A 120 -0.39 -3.36 -6.66
CA GLN A 120 -1.83 -3.45 -6.89
C GLN A 120 -2.21 -2.99 -8.31
N THR A 121 -1.56 -1.94 -8.82
CA THR A 121 -1.89 -1.35 -10.12
C THR A 121 -1.21 -2.06 -11.28
N VAL A 122 0.06 -2.47 -11.14
CA VAL A 122 0.83 -3.16 -12.19
C VAL A 122 0.40 -4.60 -12.33
N TYR A 123 0.22 -5.32 -11.21
CA TYR A 123 -0.13 -6.74 -11.23
C TYR A 123 -1.59 -7.03 -10.94
N TRP A 124 -2.44 -6.00 -10.83
CA TRP A 124 -3.89 -6.17 -10.62
C TRP A 124 -4.23 -7.09 -9.44
N LEU A 125 -3.53 -6.91 -8.31
CA LEU A 125 -3.72 -7.75 -7.13
C LEU A 125 -5.18 -7.72 -6.67
N GLU A 126 -5.73 -8.88 -6.36
CA GLU A 126 -7.10 -8.96 -5.87
C GLU A 126 -7.17 -8.48 -4.41
N PRO A 127 -8.26 -7.83 -3.98
CA PRO A 127 -8.48 -7.54 -2.57
C PRO A 127 -8.62 -8.85 -1.78
N ALA A 128 -7.77 -9.03 -0.77
CA ALA A 128 -7.83 -10.17 0.14
C ALA A 128 -8.82 -9.86 1.27
N GLY A 129 -9.81 -10.74 1.44
CA GLY A 129 -10.87 -10.60 2.45
C GLY A 129 -12.21 -10.12 1.89
N SER A 130 -13.29 -10.36 2.64
CA SER A 130 -14.67 -10.20 2.19
C SER A 130 -15.46 -9.23 3.06
N HIS A 131 -15.18 -7.93 2.94
CA HIS A 131 -15.91 -6.92 3.71
C HIS A 131 -16.94 -6.12 2.91
N GLY A 132 -17.09 -6.40 1.61
CA GLY A 132 -18.18 -5.89 0.79
C GLY A 132 -18.30 -4.35 0.85
N VAL A 133 -19.52 -3.84 1.06
CA VAL A 133 -19.83 -2.39 1.03
C VAL A 133 -19.44 -1.67 2.33
N TRP A 134 -18.99 -2.39 3.36
CA TRP A 134 -18.71 -1.84 4.69
C TRP A 134 -17.22 -1.55 4.93
N CYS A 135 -16.36 -1.86 3.97
CA CYS A 135 -14.94 -1.57 4.06
C CYS A 135 -14.66 -0.10 3.69
N LEU A 136 -13.73 0.51 4.43
CA LEU A 136 -13.25 1.86 4.17
C LEU A 136 -12.44 1.92 2.86
N ASP A 137 -11.63 0.90 2.61
CA ASP A 137 -10.81 0.71 1.41
C ASP A 137 -10.74 -0.78 1.03
N ASP A 138 -10.37 -1.06 -0.22
CA ASP A 138 -10.21 -2.43 -0.75
C ASP A 138 -8.97 -3.13 -0.13
N TYR A 139 -7.92 -2.38 0.25
CA TYR A 139 -6.62 -2.97 0.60
C TYR A 139 -6.07 -2.53 1.98
N GLN A 140 -6.30 -1.28 2.39
CA GLN A 140 -5.58 -0.65 3.50
C GLN A 140 -6.53 -0.20 4.64
N LEU A 141 -6.00 -0.14 5.87
CA LEU A 141 -6.68 0.45 7.02
C LEU A 141 -5.80 1.46 7.76
N LEU A 142 -4.52 1.14 7.97
CA LEU A 142 -3.61 1.94 8.77
C LEU A 142 -3.35 3.36 8.23
N PRO A 143 -3.35 3.65 6.91
CA PRO A 143 -3.28 5.01 6.39
C PRO A 143 -4.36 5.94 6.95
N PHE A 144 -5.55 5.40 7.20
CA PHE A 144 -6.65 6.17 7.76
C PHE A 144 -6.49 6.39 9.27
N VAL A 145 -5.91 5.42 9.97
CA VAL A 145 -5.59 5.56 11.40
C VAL A 145 -4.49 6.60 11.60
N PHE A 146 -3.33 6.42 10.97
CA PHE A 146 -2.21 7.34 11.12
C PHE A 146 -2.51 8.71 10.50
N GLY A 147 -3.16 8.73 9.33
CA GLY A 147 -3.51 9.97 8.66
C GLY A 147 -4.57 10.79 9.41
N SER A 148 -5.50 10.16 10.12
CA SER A 148 -6.44 10.89 10.97
C SER A 148 -5.74 11.47 12.20
N ALA A 149 -4.75 10.76 12.76
CA ALA A 149 -3.90 11.29 13.82
C ALA A 149 -3.09 12.51 13.38
N GLN A 150 -2.59 12.53 12.12
CA GLN A 150 -1.91 13.71 11.56
C GLN A 150 -2.82 14.96 11.48
N LEU A 151 -4.14 14.78 11.42
CA LEU A 151 -5.13 15.85 11.26
C LEU A 151 -5.72 16.33 12.60
N ILE A 152 -5.32 15.75 13.73
CA ILE A 152 -5.78 16.20 15.06
C ILE A 152 -5.31 17.65 15.28
N GLY A 153 -6.25 18.53 15.62
CA GLY A 153 -5.97 19.95 15.83
C GLY A 153 -5.88 20.79 14.55
N ASN A 154 -6.11 20.21 13.36
CA ASN A 154 -6.15 20.98 12.12
C ASN A 154 -7.50 21.71 11.99
N GLU A 155 -7.47 23.05 12.03
CA GLU A 155 -8.68 23.89 11.95
C GLU A 155 -9.23 24.00 10.51
N SER A 156 -8.37 23.86 9.50
CA SER A 156 -8.70 24.06 8.08
C SER A 156 -9.27 22.79 7.42
N ILE A 157 -8.76 21.62 7.80
CA ILE A 157 -9.09 20.33 7.17
C ILE A 157 -9.88 19.47 8.15
N GLY A 158 -11.20 19.64 8.14
CA GLY A 158 -12.12 18.78 8.89
C GLY A 158 -12.50 17.49 8.14
N PRO A 159 -13.18 16.53 8.79
CA PRO A 159 -13.58 15.26 8.16
C PRO A 159 -14.45 15.42 6.90
N LYS A 160 -15.25 16.48 6.81
CA LYS A 160 -16.08 16.75 5.61
C LYS A 160 -15.25 17.13 4.38
N SER A 161 -14.03 17.63 4.59
CA SER A 161 -13.15 18.10 3.51
C SER A 161 -12.66 16.98 2.60
N ILE A 162 -12.75 15.71 3.03
CA ILE A 162 -12.42 14.55 2.17
C ILE A 162 -13.32 14.45 0.93
N LEU A 163 -14.50 15.09 0.96
CA LEU A 163 -15.45 15.15 -0.15
C LEU A 163 -15.12 16.25 -1.17
N ASN A 164 -14.18 17.14 -0.85
CA ASN A 164 -13.74 18.22 -1.72
C ASN A 164 -12.47 17.78 -2.46
N LYS A 165 -12.55 17.63 -3.78
CA LYS A 165 -11.46 17.12 -4.60
C LYS A 165 -10.26 18.07 -4.59
N GLU A 166 -10.51 19.37 -4.64
CA GLU A 166 -9.47 20.40 -4.66
C GLU A 166 -8.65 20.37 -3.37
N VAL A 167 -9.32 20.21 -2.21
CA VAL A 167 -8.64 20.06 -0.91
C VAL A 167 -7.83 18.77 -0.86
N VAL A 168 -8.40 17.65 -1.31
CA VAL A 168 -7.68 16.36 -1.36
C VAL A 168 -6.46 16.46 -2.27
N ASP A 169 -6.60 17.00 -3.48
CA ASP A 169 -5.50 17.10 -4.44
C ASP A 169 -4.37 18.00 -3.94
N ALA A 170 -4.71 19.15 -3.34
CA ALA A 170 -3.73 20.11 -2.82
C ALA A 170 -2.94 19.58 -1.60
N ASN A 171 -3.54 18.72 -0.77
CA ASN A 171 -2.96 18.31 0.51
C ASN A 171 -2.54 16.82 0.55
N SER A 172 -2.80 16.08 -0.53
CA SER A 172 -2.48 14.63 -0.64
C SER A 172 -0.99 14.29 -0.56
N THR A 173 -0.08 15.25 -0.73
CA THR A 173 1.36 14.99 -0.56
C THR A 173 1.80 15.05 0.90
N GLU A 174 1.03 15.71 1.76
CA GLU A 174 1.39 15.96 3.16
C GLU A 174 0.65 15.03 4.13
N TYR A 175 -0.62 14.71 3.85
CA TYR A 175 -1.46 13.92 4.74
C TYR A 175 -1.76 12.54 4.16
N MET A 176 -1.35 11.49 4.88
CA MET A 176 -1.50 10.09 4.49
C MET A 176 -2.98 9.71 4.29
N TYR A 177 -3.90 10.29 5.08
CA TYR A 177 -5.33 10.07 4.92
C TYR A 177 -5.83 10.57 3.56
N LEU A 178 -5.46 11.81 3.20
CA LEU A 178 -5.91 12.44 1.96
C LEU A 178 -5.28 11.78 0.75
N GLU A 179 -4.04 11.33 0.88
CA GLU A 179 -3.34 10.54 -0.11
C GLU A 179 -4.05 9.19 -0.38
N ALA A 180 -4.47 8.48 0.67
CA ALA A 180 -5.27 7.26 0.54
C ALA A 180 -6.64 7.53 -0.12
N ILE A 181 -7.33 8.62 0.24
CA ILE A 181 -8.59 9.04 -0.40
C ILE A 181 -8.38 9.34 -1.89
N LYS A 182 -7.30 10.03 -2.23
CA LYS A 182 -6.94 10.32 -3.62
C LYS A 182 -6.74 9.02 -4.42
N PHE A 183 -6.02 8.05 -3.85
CA PHE A 183 -5.81 6.75 -4.49
C PHE A 183 -7.13 6.00 -4.75
N ILE A 184 -8.05 5.97 -3.76
CA ILE A 184 -9.39 5.40 -3.93
C ILE A 184 -10.12 6.03 -5.11
N CYS A 185 -10.06 7.35 -5.23
CA CYS A 185 -10.72 8.07 -6.31
C CYS A 185 -10.14 7.69 -7.68
N ILE A 186 -8.82 7.59 -7.81
CA ILE A 186 -8.13 7.17 -9.04
C ILE A 186 -8.57 5.75 -9.46
N VAL A 187 -8.52 4.78 -8.53
CA VAL A 187 -8.88 3.39 -8.82
C VAL A 187 -10.34 3.25 -9.21
N ARG A 188 -11.25 3.96 -8.52
CA ARG A 188 -12.70 3.95 -8.85
C ARG A 188 -12.98 4.52 -10.23
N VAL A 189 -12.35 5.63 -10.60
CA VAL A 189 -12.47 6.23 -11.93
C VAL A 189 -11.98 5.25 -13.00
N GLY A 190 -10.82 4.60 -12.79
CA GLY A 190 -10.30 3.56 -13.69
C GLY A 190 -11.28 2.40 -13.89
N LYS A 191 -11.82 1.85 -12.79
CA LYS A 191 -12.84 0.77 -12.83
C LYS A 191 -14.11 1.20 -13.57
N GLU A 192 -14.58 2.44 -13.39
CA GLU A 192 -15.79 2.95 -14.05
C GLU A 192 -15.58 3.23 -15.54
N LEU A 193 -14.45 3.85 -15.93
CA LEU A 193 -14.11 4.07 -17.34
C LEU A 193 -14.00 2.75 -18.11
N TYR A 194 -13.39 1.73 -17.50
CA TYR A 194 -13.34 0.38 -18.06
C TYR A 194 -14.75 -0.21 -18.29
N ARG A 195 -15.65 -0.11 -17.30
CA ARG A 195 -17.04 -0.58 -17.43
C ARG A 195 -17.81 0.17 -18.52
N ARG A 196 -17.59 1.47 -18.67
CA ARG A 196 -18.23 2.30 -19.70
C ARG A 196 -17.75 1.96 -21.11
N ARG A 197 -16.45 1.75 -21.31
CA ARG A 197 -15.89 1.26 -22.59
C ARG A 197 -16.52 -0.07 -23.00
N LYS A 198 -16.69 -1.01 -22.06
CA LYS A 198 -17.41 -2.27 -22.33
C LYS A 198 -18.88 -2.09 -22.71
N ARG A 199 -19.53 -1.01 -22.28
CA ARG A 199 -20.94 -0.70 -22.55
C ARG A 199 -21.12 0.24 -23.76
N GLY A 200 -20.07 0.54 -24.52
CA GLY A 200 -20.13 1.40 -25.69
C GLY A 200 -20.48 2.87 -25.39
N ARG A 201 -20.30 3.34 -24.15
CA ARG A 201 -20.60 4.73 -23.76
C ARG A 201 -19.33 5.55 -23.60
N CYS A 202 -18.93 6.26 -24.66
CA CYS A 202 -17.81 7.21 -24.68
C CYS A 202 -18.26 8.60 -24.22
N ARG A 203 -18.22 8.88 -22.92
CA ARG A 203 -18.10 10.25 -22.39
C ARG A 203 -17.14 10.24 -21.21
N ASP A 204 -16.10 11.08 -21.28
CA ASP A 204 -14.88 11.00 -20.46
C ASP A 204 -15.00 11.58 -19.04
N THR A 205 -16.18 12.05 -18.64
CA THR A 205 -16.38 12.65 -17.30
C THR A 205 -16.95 11.63 -16.31
N VAL A 206 -16.16 11.31 -15.27
CA VAL A 206 -16.59 10.52 -14.10
C VAL A 206 -16.78 11.47 -12.90
N PRO A 207 -17.96 11.53 -12.26
CA PRO A 207 -18.17 12.39 -11.09
C PRO A 207 -17.29 11.97 -9.89
N PHE A 208 -16.76 12.95 -9.16
CA PHE A 208 -16.14 12.73 -7.85
C PHE A 208 -17.25 12.26 -6.88
N CYS A 209 -17.22 11.00 -6.46
CA CYS A 209 -18.33 10.40 -5.72
C CYS A 209 -17.83 9.53 -4.57
N ILE A 210 -17.38 10.19 -3.50
CA ILE A 210 -17.43 9.59 -2.16
C ILE A 210 -18.88 9.78 -1.69
N ARG A 211 -19.76 8.84 -2.01
CA ARG A 211 -21.15 8.92 -1.57
C ARG A 211 -21.21 8.73 -0.05
N SER A 212 -21.41 9.80 0.72
CA SER A 212 -22.07 9.66 2.01
C SER A 212 -23.53 9.32 1.73
N ARG A 213 -23.95 8.08 2.00
CA ARG A 213 -25.38 7.80 2.10
C ARG A 213 -25.84 8.41 3.42
N ARG A 214 -26.74 9.39 3.34
CA ARG A 214 -27.64 9.73 4.45
C ARG A 214 -28.57 8.56 4.70
#